data_AF-A0A8S1E8V9-F1
#
_entry.id   AF-A0A8S1E8V9-F1
#
_cell.length_a   1.000
_cell.length_b   1.000
_cell.length_c   1.000
_cell.angle_alpha   90.00
_cell.angle_beta   90.00
_cell.angle_gamma   90.00
#
_symmetry.space_group_name_H-M   'P 1'
#
loop_
_entity.id
_entity.type
_entity.pdbx_description
1 polymer ?
#
loop_
_entity_poly.entity_id
_entity_poly.type
_entity_poly.pdbx_seq_one_letter_code
_entity_poly.pdbx_strand_id
1 'polypeptide(L)'
;NRALQSDDKCYHEGKAYEVQSEIPADATPNCLVHCKCTQTSFDKAPRMNCVSIECPELFNGPLTDDNCVRQYQRDKCCSQSTYCAPTGMTLETATNVAHCSYDGRNYVEGQKFYPDKEPSLACICQPGFNGTLSEPHCHRIKCNLELHYGHYLKRQCVPIYYKNRICPIDWSCPDDFTMVTPSAETTPTSPTKKSTTEGSKGEDNHQCEFGPLKFARGTELPQEIAGDCVSCKCLVPPVPTCVKDYATCKKN
;
A
#
# COMPACT_ATOMS: atom_id res chain seq x y z
N ASN A 1 -11.20 -0.39 -13.82
CA ASN A 1 -12.34 0.56 -13.97
C ASN A 1 -11.91 2.03 -13.99
N ARG A 2 -10.92 2.42 -14.82
CA ARG A 2 -10.49 3.82 -14.96
C ARG A 2 -11.30 4.61 -16.01
N ALA A 3 -11.99 3.90 -16.91
CA ALA A 3 -12.72 4.47 -18.05
C ALA A 3 -14.00 5.28 -17.71
N LEU A 4 -14.27 5.55 -16.42
CA LEU A 4 -15.50 6.24 -15.97
C LEU A 4 -15.23 7.40 -15.00
N GLN A 5 -13.96 7.74 -14.75
CA GLN A 5 -13.61 8.86 -13.85
C GLN A 5 -13.44 10.14 -14.67
N SER A 6 -14.21 11.16 -14.33
CA SER A 6 -14.16 12.50 -14.91
C SER A 6 -13.02 13.31 -14.32
N ASP A 7 -12.33 14.11 -15.13
CA ASP A 7 -11.16 14.87 -14.71
C ASP A 7 -11.48 16.05 -13.78
N ASP A 8 -12.76 16.40 -13.62
CA ASP A 8 -13.28 17.51 -12.81
C ASP A 8 -13.78 17.10 -11.41
N LYS A 9 -13.66 15.82 -11.03
CA LYS A 9 -14.11 15.31 -9.72
C LYS A 9 -13.02 14.54 -8.97
N CYS A 10 -13.24 14.38 -7.68
CA CYS A 10 -12.52 13.40 -6.87
C CYS A 10 -13.33 12.10 -6.80
N TYR A 11 -12.63 10.98 -6.64
CA TYR A 11 -13.25 9.68 -6.49
C TYR A 11 -12.71 8.99 -5.24
N HIS A 12 -13.60 8.39 -4.45
CA HIS A 12 -13.24 7.54 -3.30
C HIS A 12 -14.23 6.38 -3.17
N GLU A 13 -13.72 5.15 -3.14
CA GLU A 13 -14.50 3.90 -3.08
C GLU A 13 -15.62 3.86 -4.15
N GLY A 14 -15.32 4.34 -5.36
CA GLY A 14 -16.25 4.37 -6.49
C GLY A 14 -17.31 5.48 -6.45
N LYS A 15 -17.30 6.34 -5.44
CA LYS A 15 -18.19 7.52 -5.35
C LYS A 15 -17.48 8.75 -5.90
N ALA A 16 -18.21 9.59 -6.63
CA ALA A 16 -17.72 10.88 -7.13
C ALA A 16 -18.03 12.00 -6.13
N TYR A 17 -17.09 12.93 -5.98
CA TYR A 17 -17.16 14.06 -5.07
C TYR A 17 -16.85 15.35 -5.82
N GLU A 18 -17.72 16.34 -5.66
CA GLU A 18 -17.53 17.67 -6.26
C GLU A 18 -16.36 18.40 -5.60
N VAL A 19 -15.74 19.32 -6.32
CA VAL A 19 -14.73 20.20 -5.75
C VAL A 19 -15.33 20.96 -4.57
N GLN A 20 -14.55 21.05 -3.49
CA GLN A 20 -14.92 21.56 -2.19
C GLN A 20 -15.86 20.71 -1.33
N SER A 21 -16.31 19.54 -1.80
CA SER A 21 -17.11 18.63 -0.96
C SER A 21 -16.24 17.86 0.04
N GLU A 22 -16.83 17.59 1.20
CA GLU A 22 -16.19 16.81 2.27
C GLU A 22 -16.52 15.32 2.12
N ILE A 23 -15.56 14.48 2.50
CA ILE A 23 -15.78 13.04 2.59
C ILE A 23 -16.43 12.75 3.95
N PRO A 24 -17.54 11.99 3.99
CA PRO A 24 -18.17 11.60 5.24
C PRO A 24 -17.20 10.91 6.22
N ALA A 25 -17.38 11.15 7.51
CA ALA A 25 -16.51 10.61 8.55
C ALA A 25 -16.50 9.08 8.59
N ASP A 26 -17.62 8.43 8.29
CA ASP A 26 -17.75 6.96 8.18
C ASP A 26 -17.05 6.38 6.95
N ALA A 27 -16.84 7.18 5.91
CA ALA A 27 -16.02 6.85 4.74
C ALA A 27 -14.55 7.23 4.91
N THR A 28 -14.18 7.82 6.05
CA THR A 28 -12.84 8.30 6.35
C THR A 28 -12.13 7.33 7.32
N PRO A 29 -10.95 6.80 6.97
CA PRO A 29 -10.16 5.92 7.84
C PRO A 29 -9.79 6.57 9.17
N ASN A 30 -9.63 5.77 10.23
CA ASN A 30 -9.38 6.25 11.61
C ASN A 30 -8.18 7.19 11.79
N CYS A 31 -7.20 7.15 10.88
CA CYS A 31 -6.03 8.02 10.92
C CYS A 31 -6.17 9.31 10.12
N LEU A 32 -7.31 9.53 9.47
CA LEU A 32 -7.64 10.75 8.75
C LEU A 32 -8.77 11.46 9.52
N VAL A 33 -8.53 12.72 9.89
CA VAL A 33 -9.48 13.52 10.68
C VAL A 33 -10.52 14.17 9.78
N HIS A 34 -10.07 14.63 8.62
CA HIS A 34 -10.88 15.36 7.66
C HIS A 34 -10.33 15.13 6.27
N CYS A 35 -11.21 14.88 5.30
CA CYS A 35 -10.87 14.72 3.90
C CYS A 35 -11.79 15.58 3.06
N LYS A 36 -11.21 16.29 2.09
CA LYS A 36 -11.94 17.18 1.19
C LYS A 36 -11.46 17.00 -0.24
N CYS A 37 -12.38 17.05 -1.19
CA CYS A 37 -12.02 17.20 -2.59
C CYS A 37 -11.60 18.65 -2.83
N THR A 38 -10.37 18.89 -3.26
CA THR A 38 -9.84 20.25 -3.47
C THR A 38 -9.23 20.40 -4.85
N GLN A 39 -9.37 21.58 -5.43
CA GLN A 39 -8.64 22.01 -6.62
C GLN A 39 -8.24 23.46 -6.43
N THR A 40 -6.95 23.74 -6.52
CA THR A 40 -6.38 25.10 -6.53
C THR A 40 -6.14 25.55 -7.98
N SER A 41 -5.86 26.84 -8.17
CA SER A 41 -5.52 27.40 -9.49
C SER A 41 -4.27 26.78 -10.12
N PHE A 42 -3.41 26.14 -9.33
CA PHE A 42 -2.19 25.48 -9.78
C PHE A 42 -2.40 23.98 -10.09
N ASP A 43 -3.53 23.41 -9.66
CA ASP A 43 -3.81 22.00 -9.85
C ASP A 43 -4.39 21.75 -11.24
N LYS A 44 -3.77 20.84 -11.99
CA LYS A 44 -4.29 20.39 -13.30
C LYS A 44 -5.63 19.63 -13.19
N ALA A 45 -5.92 19.07 -12.02
CA ALA A 45 -7.16 18.34 -11.72
C ALA A 45 -7.42 18.34 -10.21
N PRO A 46 -8.68 18.20 -9.74
CA PRO A 46 -8.98 18.08 -8.32
C PRO A 46 -8.31 16.86 -7.69
N ARG A 47 -8.01 16.90 -6.40
CA ARG A 47 -7.46 15.76 -5.65
C ARG A 47 -8.07 15.68 -4.27
N MET A 48 -7.99 14.50 -3.68
CA MET A 48 -8.27 14.39 -2.26
C MET A 48 -7.18 15.08 -1.46
N ASN A 49 -7.59 15.85 -0.47
CA ASN A 49 -6.71 16.46 0.51
C ASN A 49 -7.21 16.06 1.90
N CYS A 50 -6.40 15.33 2.64
CA CYS A 50 -6.78 14.79 3.94
C CYS A 50 -5.78 15.22 5.02
N VAL A 51 -6.31 15.51 6.21
CA VAL A 51 -5.51 15.77 7.41
C VAL A 51 -5.28 14.44 8.12
N SER A 52 -4.02 14.00 8.18
CA SER A 52 -3.62 12.77 8.87
C SER A 52 -3.20 13.02 10.31
N ILE A 53 -3.52 12.07 11.19
CA ILE A 53 -2.95 11.99 12.53
C ILE A 53 -1.60 11.28 12.43
N GLU A 54 -0.54 11.95 12.88
CA GLU A 54 0.75 11.31 13.12
C GLU A 54 0.79 10.79 14.56
N CYS A 55 1.04 9.49 14.71
CA CYS A 55 1.00 8.87 16.02
C CYS A 55 2.26 9.17 16.84
N PRO A 56 2.15 9.44 18.17
CA PRO A 56 3.30 9.73 19.02
C PRO A 56 4.39 8.66 18.97
N GLU A 57 4.01 7.39 18.78
CA GLU A 57 4.94 6.28 18.61
C GLU A 57 5.92 6.42 17.44
N LEU A 58 5.62 7.23 16.43
CA LEU A 58 6.52 7.48 15.30
C LEU A 58 7.73 8.34 15.72
N PHE A 59 7.57 9.19 16.73
CA PHE A 59 8.62 10.09 17.21
C PHE A 59 9.42 9.51 18.37
N ASN A 60 8.81 8.60 19.14
CA ASN A 60 9.44 8.01 20.33
C ASN A 60 10.20 6.71 20.04
N GLY A 61 10.20 6.23 18.79
CA GLY A 61 10.86 4.99 18.40
C GLY A 61 10.19 3.73 18.97
N PRO A 62 10.82 2.55 18.86
CA PRO A 62 10.37 1.35 19.57
C PRO A 62 10.41 1.57 21.08
N LEU A 63 9.56 0.85 21.82
CA LEU A 63 9.68 0.82 23.27
C LEU A 63 11.06 0.24 23.63
N THR A 64 11.73 0.85 24.61
CA THR A 64 13.08 0.42 25.04
C THR A 64 13.05 -0.74 26.03
N ASP A 65 11.90 -0.97 26.65
CA ASP A 65 11.67 -2.08 27.57
C ASP A 65 10.88 -3.17 26.83
N ASP A 66 11.51 -4.32 26.63
CA ASP A 66 10.91 -5.50 25.97
C ASP A 66 9.79 -6.12 26.81
N ASN A 67 9.65 -5.71 28.07
CA ASN A 67 8.55 -6.10 28.95
C ASN A 67 7.33 -5.18 28.82
N CYS A 68 7.36 -4.25 27.86
CA CYS A 68 6.27 -3.33 27.58
C CYS A 68 5.77 -3.48 26.13
N VAL A 69 4.47 -3.26 25.94
CA VAL A 69 3.81 -3.29 24.64
C VAL A 69 2.82 -2.14 24.49
N ARG A 70 2.70 -1.62 23.27
CA ARG A 70 1.66 -0.64 22.94
C ARG A 70 0.31 -1.33 22.79
N GLN A 71 -0.69 -0.79 23.45
CA GLN A 71 -2.07 -1.28 23.35
C GLN A 71 -2.85 -0.45 22.35
N TYR A 72 -3.50 -1.16 21.43
CA TYR A 72 -4.29 -0.59 20.36
C TYR A 72 -5.76 -1.02 20.47
N GLN A 73 -6.61 -0.23 19.84
CA GLN A 73 -8.04 -0.49 19.70
C GLN A 73 -8.45 -0.31 18.25
N ARG A 74 -9.49 -1.02 17.82
CA ARG A 74 -9.90 -1.11 16.41
C ARG A 74 -10.20 0.25 15.77
N ASP A 75 -10.86 1.14 16.51
CA ASP A 75 -11.37 2.41 16.01
C ASP A 75 -10.45 3.59 16.31
N LYS A 76 -9.21 3.30 16.70
CA LYS A 76 -8.21 4.31 17.05
C LYS A 76 -7.04 4.22 16.09
N CYS A 77 -6.60 5.37 15.61
CA CYS A 77 -5.42 5.43 14.75
C CYS A 77 -4.16 4.92 15.47
N CYS A 78 -3.93 5.50 16.65
CA CYS A 78 -2.69 5.34 17.40
C CYS A 78 -2.88 4.44 18.62
N SER A 79 -1.77 4.02 19.21
CA SER A 79 -1.78 3.38 20.53
C SER A 79 -2.53 4.26 21.53
N GLN A 80 -3.35 3.63 22.38
CA GLN A 80 -4.12 4.32 23.42
C GLN A 80 -3.39 4.32 24.76
N SER A 81 -2.53 3.32 24.97
CA SER A 81 -1.76 3.13 26.19
C SER A 81 -0.56 2.23 25.91
N THR A 82 0.30 2.10 26.91
CA THR A 82 1.35 1.08 26.98
C THR A 82 1.07 0.22 28.20
N TYR A 83 1.12 -1.10 28.03
CA TYR A 83 1.11 -2.05 29.13
C TYR A 83 2.54 -2.55 29.36
N CYS A 84 2.98 -2.57 30.62
CA CYS A 84 4.25 -3.16 31.03
C CYS A 84 3.97 -4.24 32.07
N ALA A 85 4.61 -5.41 31.94
CA ALA A 85 4.38 -6.47 32.91
C ALA A 85 4.91 -6.05 34.30
N PRO A 86 4.25 -6.48 35.39
CA PRO A 86 4.70 -6.17 36.75
C PRO A 86 6.12 -6.65 37.03
N THR A 87 6.79 -6.03 38.00
CA THR A 87 8.14 -6.42 38.43
C THR A 87 8.20 -7.91 38.77
N GLY A 88 9.15 -8.63 38.17
CA GLY A 88 9.31 -10.07 38.36
C GLY A 88 8.45 -10.95 37.43
N MET A 89 7.67 -10.35 36.52
CA MET A 89 6.94 -11.04 35.46
C MET A 89 7.44 -10.63 34.08
N THR A 90 7.26 -11.50 33.11
CA THR A 90 7.35 -11.18 31.68
C THR A 90 5.96 -10.92 31.10
N LEU A 91 5.88 -10.23 29.96
CA LEU A 91 4.64 -10.09 29.18
C LEU A 91 3.91 -11.44 29.00
N GLU A 92 4.65 -12.53 28.72
CA GLU A 92 4.09 -13.87 28.52
C GLU A 92 3.50 -14.51 29.79
N THR A 93 4.04 -14.17 30.96
CA THR A 93 3.62 -14.75 32.25
C THR A 93 2.59 -13.90 32.99
N ALA A 94 2.31 -12.69 32.53
CA ALA A 94 1.44 -11.76 33.21
C ALA A 94 -0.03 -12.23 33.17
N THR A 95 -0.62 -12.53 34.33
CA THR A 95 -1.97 -13.13 34.39
C THR A 95 -3.11 -12.12 34.42
N ASN A 96 -2.83 -10.83 34.50
CA ASN A 96 -3.81 -9.75 34.59
C ASN A 96 -4.21 -9.15 33.23
N VAL A 97 -3.77 -9.77 32.13
CA VAL A 97 -4.08 -9.38 30.75
C VAL A 97 -4.45 -10.62 29.94
N ALA A 98 -5.27 -10.44 28.90
CA ALA A 98 -5.54 -11.53 27.98
C ALA A 98 -4.29 -11.91 27.16
N HIS A 99 -4.21 -13.19 26.80
CA HIS A 99 -3.17 -13.76 25.94
C HIS A 99 -3.79 -14.41 24.72
N CYS A 100 -3.15 -14.19 23.57
CA CYS A 100 -3.55 -14.72 22.29
C CYS A 100 -2.37 -15.47 21.68
N SER A 101 -2.61 -16.70 21.22
CA SER A 101 -1.58 -17.48 20.51
C SER A 101 -1.98 -17.64 19.05
N TYR A 102 -1.07 -17.30 18.14
CA TYR A 102 -1.26 -17.51 16.71
C TYR A 102 0.08 -17.86 16.04
N ASP A 103 0.08 -18.93 15.24
CA ASP A 103 1.25 -19.42 14.48
C ASP A 103 2.53 -19.56 15.33
N GLY A 104 2.38 -20.09 16.55
CA GLY A 104 3.49 -20.31 17.48
C GLY A 104 4.02 -19.05 18.17
N ARG A 105 3.38 -17.88 17.99
CA ARG A 105 3.70 -16.63 18.68
C ARG A 105 2.62 -16.28 19.69
N ASN A 106 3.03 -15.71 20.82
CA ASN A 106 2.12 -15.19 21.85
C ASN A 106 2.03 -13.67 21.76
N TYR A 107 0.83 -13.17 21.99
CA TYR A 107 0.50 -11.75 22.00
C TYR A 107 -0.28 -11.45 23.27
N VAL A 108 -0.06 -10.28 23.83
CA VAL A 108 -0.82 -9.81 24.99
C VAL A 108 -1.90 -8.83 24.57
N GLU A 109 -2.89 -8.64 25.44
CA GLU A 109 -4.05 -7.79 25.18
C GLU A 109 -3.71 -6.40 24.64
N GLY A 110 -4.37 -6.02 23.55
CA GLY A 110 -4.18 -4.77 22.83
C GLY A 110 -3.00 -4.79 21.85
N GLN A 111 -2.15 -5.81 21.86
CA GLN A 111 -1.03 -5.91 20.93
C GLN A 111 -1.52 -6.14 19.49
N LYS A 112 -1.06 -5.29 18.56
CA LYS A 112 -1.26 -5.50 17.12
C LYS A 112 -0.32 -6.56 16.58
N PHE A 113 -0.80 -7.40 15.68
CA PHE A 113 0.02 -8.33 14.90
C PHE A 113 -0.48 -8.47 13.47
N TYR A 114 0.40 -8.92 12.59
CA TYR A 114 0.16 -9.08 11.16
C TYR A 114 0.48 -10.53 10.79
N PRO A 115 -0.53 -11.36 10.48
CA PRO A 115 -0.31 -12.75 10.11
C PRO A 115 0.52 -12.90 8.83
N ASP A 116 1.62 -13.66 8.88
CA ASP A 116 2.50 -13.86 7.72
C ASP A 116 1.78 -14.57 6.55
N LYS A 117 0.85 -15.47 6.85
CA LYS A 117 0.04 -16.22 5.87
C LYS A 117 -1.13 -15.42 5.29
N GLU A 118 -1.55 -14.35 5.96
CA GLU A 118 -2.66 -13.48 5.56
C GLU A 118 -2.23 -12.01 5.62
N PRO A 119 -1.31 -11.57 4.75
CA PRO A 119 -0.68 -10.24 4.82
C PRO A 119 -1.66 -9.08 4.59
N SER A 120 -2.90 -9.39 4.20
CA SER A 120 -3.97 -8.41 4.05
C SER A 120 -4.73 -8.13 5.34
N LEU A 121 -4.43 -8.84 6.43
CA LEU A 121 -5.07 -8.69 7.73
C LEU A 121 -4.16 -7.97 8.73
N ALA A 122 -4.79 -7.17 9.58
CA ALA A 122 -4.21 -6.70 10.83
C ALA A 122 -5.10 -7.20 11.96
N CYS A 123 -4.46 -7.70 13.01
CA CYS A 123 -5.15 -8.28 14.15
C CYS A 123 -4.74 -7.57 15.44
N ILE A 124 -5.64 -7.57 16.41
CA ILE A 124 -5.40 -7.08 17.77
C ILE A 124 -5.72 -8.22 18.72
N CYS A 125 -4.78 -8.56 19.61
CA CYS A 125 -5.08 -9.53 20.66
C CYS A 125 -6.13 -8.94 21.61
N GLN A 126 -7.27 -9.63 21.73
CA GLN A 126 -8.33 -9.25 22.64
C GLN A 126 -8.85 -10.51 23.35
N PRO A 127 -9.54 -10.36 24.51
CA PRO A 127 -10.20 -11.47 25.16
C PRO A 127 -11.06 -12.30 24.19
N GLY A 128 -11.02 -13.62 24.34
CA GLY A 128 -11.81 -14.55 23.53
C GLY A 128 -11.24 -14.88 22.14
N PHE A 129 -10.03 -14.41 21.80
CA PHE A 129 -9.36 -14.86 20.58
C PHE A 129 -9.07 -16.36 20.65
N ASN A 130 -9.51 -17.10 19.63
CA ASN A 130 -9.41 -18.57 19.58
C ASN A 130 -8.42 -19.08 18.51
N GLY A 131 -7.61 -18.18 17.93
CA GLY A 131 -6.70 -18.51 16.82
C GLY A 131 -7.29 -18.29 15.42
N THR A 132 -8.59 -17.96 15.30
CA THR A 132 -9.23 -17.70 14.01
C THR A 132 -9.01 -16.25 13.57
N LEU A 133 -8.58 -16.06 12.32
CA LEU A 133 -8.34 -14.74 11.73
C LEU A 133 -9.63 -14.10 11.19
N SER A 134 -10.55 -13.76 12.09
CA SER A 134 -11.82 -13.12 11.74
C SER A 134 -12.15 -11.94 12.66
N GLU A 135 -13.17 -11.17 12.29
CA GLU A 135 -13.77 -10.18 13.19
C GLU A 135 -14.23 -10.85 14.50
N PRO A 136 -14.13 -10.16 15.65
CA PRO A 136 -13.67 -8.77 15.83
C PRO A 136 -12.14 -8.62 15.94
N HIS A 137 -11.40 -9.72 16.04
CA HIS A 137 -9.96 -9.71 16.38
C HIS A 137 -9.07 -9.33 15.21
N CYS A 138 -9.49 -9.65 13.98
CA CYS A 138 -8.75 -9.40 12.76
C CYS A 138 -9.64 -8.71 11.73
N HIS A 139 -9.07 -7.70 11.07
CA HIS A 139 -9.75 -6.95 10.02
C HIS A 139 -8.85 -6.78 8.80
N ARG A 140 -9.48 -6.59 7.64
CA ARG A 140 -8.75 -6.31 6.41
C ARG A 140 -8.12 -4.93 6.45
N ILE A 141 -6.87 -4.85 6.05
CA ILE A 141 -6.15 -3.59 5.89
C ILE A 141 -6.68 -2.90 4.63
N LYS A 142 -7.09 -1.63 4.79
CA LYS A 142 -7.42 -0.75 3.67
C LYS A 142 -6.30 0.28 3.50
N CYS A 143 -5.71 0.34 2.31
CA CYS A 143 -4.64 1.29 2.02
C CYS A 143 -5.15 2.69 1.63
N ASN A 144 -6.45 2.80 1.28
CA ASN A 144 -7.13 4.05 0.92
C ASN A 144 -6.33 4.91 -0.07
N LEU A 145 -5.87 4.28 -1.16
CA LEU A 145 -4.95 4.90 -2.12
C LEU A 145 -5.49 6.21 -2.70
N GLU A 146 -6.79 6.29 -2.91
CA GLU A 146 -7.46 7.49 -3.44
C GLU A 146 -7.36 8.68 -2.47
N LEU A 147 -7.41 8.41 -1.15
CA LEU A 147 -7.32 9.45 -0.12
C LEU A 147 -5.88 9.91 0.12
N HIS A 148 -4.93 8.98 0.22
CA HIS A 148 -3.53 9.29 0.56
C HIS A 148 -2.67 9.63 -0.67
N TYR A 149 -2.96 9.00 -1.81
CA TYR A 149 -2.07 8.96 -2.97
C TYR A 149 -2.79 9.31 -4.29
N GLY A 150 -3.96 9.97 -4.22
CA GLY A 150 -4.73 10.34 -5.40
C GLY A 150 -3.94 11.15 -6.43
N HIS A 151 -2.98 11.96 -5.98
CA HIS A 151 -2.10 12.72 -6.87
C HIS A 151 -1.14 11.83 -7.69
N TYR A 152 -0.58 10.77 -7.08
CA TYR A 152 0.22 9.77 -7.78
C TYR A 152 -0.62 8.96 -8.77
N LEU A 153 -1.82 8.55 -8.37
CA LEU A 153 -2.75 7.84 -9.25
C LEU A 153 -3.11 8.64 -10.50
N LYS A 154 -3.34 9.96 -10.35
CA LYS A 154 -3.63 10.86 -11.48
C LYS A 154 -2.44 11.01 -12.43
N ARG A 155 -1.22 11.05 -11.90
CA ARG A 155 0.04 11.06 -12.66
C ARG A 155 0.40 9.71 -13.31
N GLN A 156 -0.45 8.69 -13.17
CA GLN A 156 -0.18 7.34 -13.68
C GLN A 156 1.06 6.70 -13.06
N CYS A 157 1.39 7.10 -11.82
CA CYS A 157 2.47 6.48 -11.09
C CYS A 157 2.08 5.05 -10.67
N VAL A 158 3.08 4.19 -10.59
CA VAL A 158 2.94 2.80 -10.18
C VAL A 158 3.31 2.67 -8.71
N PRO A 159 2.46 2.07 -7.88
CA PRO A 159 2.77 1.83 -6.48
C PRO A 159 3.91 0.81 -6.33
N ILE A 160 4.85 1.11 -5.45
CA ILE A 160 5.94 0.21 -5.05
C ILE A 160 5.59 -0.38 -3.68
N TYR A 161 5.69 -1.70 -3.55
CA TYR A 161 5.38 -2.44 -2.32
C TYR A 161 6.65 -3.05 -1.72
N TYR A 162 6.68 -3.24 -0.39
CA TYR A 162 7.59 -4.25 0.16
C TYR A 162 7.05 -5.65 -0.12
N LYS A 163 7.97 -6.62 -0.20
CA LYS A 163 7.61 -8.04 -0.24
C LYS A 163 6.67 -8.36 0.93
N ASN A 164 5.56 -9.04 0.64
CA ASN A 164 4.53 -9.44 1.62
C ASN A 164 3.81 -8.27 2.32
N ARG A 165 3.76 -7.07 1.73
CA ARG A 165 2.96 -5.94 2.22
C ARG A 165 1.96 -5.52 1.16
N ILE A 166 0.73 -5.23 1.58
CA ILE A 166 -0.37 -4.95 0.65
C ILE A 166 -0.57 -3.46 0.36
N CYS A 167 0.07 -2.58 1.12
CA CYS A 167 0.00 -1.13 0.93
C CYS A 167 1.33 -0.61 0.39
N PRO A 168 1.30 0.35 -0.53
CA PRO A 168 2.51 0.89 -1.12
C PRO A 168 3.31 1.66 -0.09
N ILE A 169 4.61 1.64 -0.30
CA ILE A 169 5.61 2.36 0.50
C ILE A 169 6.18 3.55 -0.24
N ASP A 170 6.07 3.53 -1.57
CA ASP A 170 6.67 4.49 -2.47
C ASP A 170 5.95 4.42 -3.83
N TRP A 171 6.29 5.32 -4.75
CA TRP A 171 5.67 5.41 -6.07
C TRP A 171 6.72 5.70 -7.14
N SER A 172 6.61 5.03 -8.28
CA SER A 172 7.40 5.31 -9.47
C SER A 172 6.54 6.05 -10.48
N CYS A 173 6.90 7.27 -10.86
CA CYS A 173 6.10 8.09 -11.77
C CYS A 173 6.73 8.19 -13.15
N PRO A 174 5.96 8.07 -14.24
CA PRO A 174 6.47 8.17 -15.61
C PRO A 174 7.26 9.44 -15.94
N ASP A 175 6.84 10.57 -15.38
CA ASP A 175 7.42 11.89 -15.61
C ASP A 175 8.78 12.08 -14.90
N ASP A 176 9.07 11.28 -13.87
CA ASP A 176 10.35 11.34 -13.16
C ASP A 176 11.52 10.78 -14.01
N PHE A 177 11.21 9.97 -15.05
CA PHE A 177 12.21 9.32 -15.93
C PHE A 177 12.33 9.99 -17.31
N THR A 178 11.85 11.23 -17.46
CA THR A 178 11.78 11.96 -18.75
C THR A 178 13.14 12.36 -19.36
N MET A 179 14.24 11.73 -18.97
CA MET A 179 15.55 11.84 -19.64
C MET A 179 16.01 10.58 -20.39
N VAL A 180 15.16 9.57 -20.56
CA VAL A 180 15.44 8.52 -21.56
C VAL A 180 14.64 8.84 -22.82
N THR A 181 15.23 9.68 -23.68
CA THR A 181 14.90 9.62 -25.10
C THR A 181 14.95 8.15 -25.53
N PRO A 182 14.05 7.68 -26.40
CA PRO A 182 14.32 6.45 -27.12
C PRO A 182 15.54 6.74 -28.00
N SER A 183 16.74 6.58 -27.46
CA SER A 183 17.88 6.26 -28.31
C SER A 183 17.47 4.98 -28.98
N ALA A 184 17.27 5.06 -30.29
CA ALA A 184 17.01 3.94 -31.15
C ALA A 184 18.26 3.04 -31.19
N GLU A 185 18.65 2.43 -30.06
CA GLU A 185 19.81 1.55 -29.95
C GLU A 185 19.87 0.83 -28.59
N THR A 186 18.74 0.34 -28.10
CA THR A 186 18.77 -0.82 -27.19
C THR A 186 17.71 -1.80 -27.64
N THR A 187 18.02 -2.48 -28.74
CA THR A 187 17.43 -3.77 -29.06
C THR A 187 17.56 -4.69 -27.84
N PRO A 188 16.46 -5.14 -27.23
CA PRO A 188 16.49 -6.39 -26.50
C PRO A 188 16.78 -7.44 -27.57
N THR A 189 17.90 -8.14 -27.43
CA THR A 189 18.29 -9.25 -28.30
C THR A 189 17.09 -10.18 -28.51
N SER A 190 16.50 -10.08 -29.69
CA SER A 190 15.46 -10.99 -30.13
C SER A 190 16.06 -12.40 -30.27
N PRO A 191 15.40 -13.46 -29.81
CA PRO A 191 15.36 -14.68 -30.57
C PRO A 191 14.18 -14.56 -31.55
N THR A 192 14.57 -14.29 -32.79
CA THR A 192 13.86 -14.49 -34.06
C THR A 192 12.61 -15.38 -34.00
N LYS A 193 11.44 -14.79 -34.29
CA LYS A 193 10.58 -15.22 -35.43
C LYS A 193 9.43 -14.22 -35.65
N LYS A 194 9.42 -13.66 -36.87
CA LYS A 194 8.27 -12.99 -37.49
C LYS A 194 7.02 -13.87 -37.43
N SER A 195 5.89 -13.31 -37.05
CA SER A 195 4.62 -13.64 -37.69
C SER A 195 3.77 -12.39 -37.77
N THR A 196 3.77 -11.78 -38.96
CA THR A 196 2.68 -10.97 -39.48
C THR A 196 1.44 -11.85 -39.63
N THR A 197 0.34 -11.45 -39.01
CA THR A 197 -1.00 -11.71 -39.55
C THR A 197 -1.94 -10.61 -39.09
N GLU A 198 -2.54 -9.95 -40.07
CA GLU A 198 -3.64 -9.01 -39.93
C GLU A 198 -4.90 -9.71 -39.40
N GLY A 199 -5.70 -8.97 -38.65
CA GLY A 199 -7.11 -9.27 -38.40
C GLY A 199 -7.43 -10.04 -37.11
N SER A 200 -7.85 -9.31 -36.07
CA SER A 200 -9.11 -9.59 -35.35
C SER A 200 -9.50 -8.44 -34.45
N LYS A 201 -10.76 -8.01 -34.58
CA LYS A 201 -11.44 -7.14 -33.63
C LYS A 201 -11.76 -7.96 -32.38
N GLY A 202 -11.28 -7.49 -31.23
CA GLY A 202 -11.59 -8.01 -29.89
C GLY A 202 -10.42 -8.74 -29.24
N GLU A 203 -10.30 -8.59 -27.92
CA GLU A 203 -9.60 -9.46 -26.95
C GLU A 203 -8.37 -8.86 -26.23
N ASP A 204 -8.58 -8.65 -24.92
CA ASP A 204 -7.64 -8.63 -23.80
C ASP A 204 -6.25 -8.02 -24.04
N ASN A 205 -6.09 -6.76 -23.61
CA ASN A 205 -4.80 -6.07 -23.57
C ASN A 205 -3.87 -6.75 -22.55
N HIS A 206 -3.18 -7.82 -22.96
CA HIS A 206 -2.19 -8.56 -22.18
C HIS A 206 -0.87 -7.79 -21.98
N GLN A 207 -0.91 -6.45 -22.02
CA GLN A 207 0.26 -5.58 -21.94
C GLN A 207 0.11 -4.58 -20.80
N CYS A 208 1.23 -4.25 -20.16
CA CYS A 208 1.31 -3.18 -19.19
C CYS A 208 1.81 -1.90 -19.83
N GLU A 209 1.42 -0.79 -19.23
CA GLU A 209 1.78 0.57 -19.63
C GLU A 209 2.50 1.26 -18.47
N PHE A 210 3.61 1.95 -18.78
CA PHE A 210 4.32 2.82 -17.83
C PHE A 210 4.83 4.05 -18.59
N GLY A 211 4.09 5.16 -18.47
CA GLY A 211 4.34 6.34 -19.30
C GLY A 211 4.18 6.02 -20.79
N PRO A 212 5.17 6.34 -21.65
CA PRO A 212 5.12 5.99 -23.07
C PRO A 212 5.42 4.51 -23.34
N LEU A 213 5.90 3.75 -22.35
CA LEU A 213 6.32 2.36 -22.54
C LEU A 213 5.12 1.42 -22.51
N LYS A 214 5.09 0.49 -23.47
CA LYS A 214 4.16 -0.66 -23.49
C LYS A 214 4.96 -1.94 -23.59
N PHE A 215 4.64 -2.92 -22.74
CA PHE A 215 5.40 -4.17 -22.66
C PHE A 215 4.51 -5.35 -22.29
N ALA A 216 4.90 -6.54 -22.75
CA ALA A 216 4.10 -7.73 -22.62
C ALA A 216 4.03 -8.24 -21.17
N ARG A 217 2.96 -8.98 -20.86
CA ARG A 217 2.85 -9.74 -19.62
C ARG A 217 4.06 -10.65 -19.42
N GLY A 218 4.61 -10.64 -18.21
CA GLY A 218 5.81 -11.38 -17.83
C GLY A 218 7.12 -10.63 -18.07
N THR A 219 7.11 -9.52 -18.82
CA THR A 219 8.30 -8.68 -19.00
C THR A 219 8.53 -7.80 -17.77
N GLU A 220 9.81 -7.68 -17.39
CA GLU A 220 10.29 -6.82 -16.31
C GLU A 220 10.93 -5.56 -16.89
N LEU A 221 10.74 -4.42 -16.22
CA LEU A 221 11.36 -3.16 -16.60
C LEU A 221 12.86 -3.17 -16.24
N PRO A 222 13.72 -2.59 -17.10
CA PRO A 222 15.12 -2.37 -16.76
C PRO A 222 15.29 -1.55 -15.48
N GLN A 223 16.38 -1.79 -14.74
CA GLN A 223 16.65 -1.12 -13.45
C GLN A 223 16.75 0.40 -13.59
N GLU A 224 17.26 0.90 -14.72
CA GLU A 224 17.37 2.32 -15.03
C GLU A 224 16.01 3.03 -15.04
N ILE A 225 14.93 2.28 -15.27
CA ILE A 225 13.55 2.76 -15.31
C ILE A 225 12.80 2.39 -14.03
N ALA A 226 13.04 1.19 -13.48
CA ALA A 226 12.38 0.76 -12.25
C ALA A 226 12.90 1.52 -11.01
N GLY A 227 14.16 1.95 -11.05
CA GLY A 227 14.88 2.57 -9.94
C GLY A 227 15.66 1.54 -9.11
N ASP A 228 16.58 2.04 -8.30
CA ASP A 228 17.40 1.19 -7.45
C ASP A 228 16.56 0.39 -6.46
N CYS A 229 16.91 -0.89 -6.30
CA CYS A 229 16.22 -1.82 -5.40
C CYS A 229 14.77 -2.14 -5.77
N VAL A 230 14.28 -1.71 -6.94
CA VAL A 230 12.90 -1.91 -7.37
C VAL A 230 12.86 -2.82 -8.59
N SER A 231 12.02 -3.85 -8.52
CA SER A 231 11.71 -4.74 -9.65
C SER A 231 10.26 -4.50 -10.06
N CYS A 232 10.04 -4.06 -11.30
CA CYS A 232 8.71 -3.80 -11.85
C CYS A 232 8.38 -4.80 -12.97
N LYS A 233 7.39 -5.67 -12.77
CA LYS A 233 7.03 -6.72 -13.73
C LYS A 233 5.57 -6.65 -14.15
N CYS A 234 5.29 -6.87 -15.43
CA CYS A 234 3.92 -6.93 -15.92
C CYS A 234 3.23 -8.25 -15.52
N LEU A 235 2.67 -8.31 -14.32
CA LEU A 235 1.96 -9.51 -13.83
C LEU A 235 0.46 -9.48 -14.18
N VAL A 236 -0.17 -8.32 -13.90
CA VAL A 236 -1.59 -8.08 -14.09
C VAL A 236 -1.77 -6.74 -14.84
N PRO A 237 -1.86 -6.77 -16.18
CA PRO A 237 -2.20 -5.62 -17.00
C PRO A 237 -3.41 -4.82 -16.47
N PRO A 238 -3.47 -3.49 -16.67
CA PRO A 238 -2.61 -2.69 -17.55
C PRO A 238 -1.43 -2.00 -16.84
N VAL A 239 -1.21 -2.23 -15.55
CA VAL A 239 -0.17 -1.54 -14.77
C VAL A 239 0.83 -2.57 -14.23
N PRO A 240 2.15 -2.32 -14.29
CA PRO A 240 3.11 -3.26 -13.73
C PRO A 240 2.99 -3.35 -12.20
N THR A 241 3.46 -4.47 -11.65
CA THR A 241 3.61 -4.67 -10.21
C THR A 241 5.06 -4.38 -9.83
N CYS A 242 5.28 -3.40 -8.96
CA CYS A 242 6.61 -3.01 -8.50
C CYS A 242 6.83 -3.41 -7.04
N VAL A 243 7.97 -4.06 -6.78
CA VAL A 243 8.36 -4.50 -5.44
C VAL A 243 9.77 -4.02 -5.13
N LYS A 244 9.94 -3.46 -3.93
CA LYS A 244 11.25 -3.12 -3.38
C LYS A 244 11.82 -4.30 -2.61
N ASP A 245 13.01 -4.76 -3.00
CA ASP A 245 13.74 -5.83 -2.32
C ASP A 245 15.17 -5.37 -2.01
N TYR A 246 15.44 -5.06 -0.74
CA TYR A 246 16.78 -4.64 -0.32
C TYR A 246 17.79 -5.80 -0.31
N ALA A 247 17.36 -7.06 -0.33
CA ALA A 247 18.26 -8.21 -0.37
C ALA A 247 18.96 -8.31 -1.74
N THR A 248 18.30 -7.88 -2.82
CA THR A 248 18.88 -7.87 -4.16
C THR A 248 19.80 -6.68 -4.42
N CYS A 249 19.80 -5.65 -3.56
CA CYS A 249 20.62 -4.44 -3.76
C CYS A 249 22.08 -4.58 -3.37
N LYS A 250 22.46 -5.63 -2.63
CA LYS A 250 23.82 -5.82 -2.12
C LYS A 250 24.79 -6.49 -3.10
N LYS A 251 24.52 -6.46 -4.40
CA LYS A 251 25.47 -6.89 -5.42
C LYS A 251 25.86 -5.72 -6.30
N ASN A 252 26.78 -4.91 -5.80
CA ASN A 252 27.81 -4.19 -6.56
C ASN A 252 28.97 -3.88 -5.60
#